data_AF-A0A8B6CWE1-F1
#
_entry.id   AF-A0A8B6CWE1-F1
#
_cell.length_a   1.000
_cell.length_b   1.000
_cell.length_c   1.000
_cell.angle_alpha   90.00
_cell.angle_beta   90.00
_cell.angle_gamma   90.00
#
_symmetry.space_group_name_H-M   'P 1'
#
loop_
_entity.id
_entity.type
_entity.pdbx_description
1 polymer ?
#
loop_
_entity_poly.entity_id
_entity_poly.type
_entity_poly.pdbx_seq_one_letter_code
_entity_poly.pdbx_strand_id
1 'polypeptide(L)'
;MKGETARLWTPMITPTKGQCLSFWYNMYGMTVGNLTIYTDDNSTGSEQLDGAVCTISGNQGQSWKQKCVLLPDSKPINIVFEAETGDGYTGDIALDDVNLNFVCPC
;
A
#
# COMPACT_ATOMS: atom_id res chain seq x y z
N MET A 1 2.86 19.46 4.30
CA MET A 1 2.05 19.75 5.51
C MET A 1 1.79 18.42 6.22
N LYS A 2 1.24 18.38 7.44
CA LYS A 2 0.88 17.10 8.08
C LYS A 2 -0.40 16.55 7.46
N GLY A 3 -0.44 15.25 7.19
CA GLY A 3 -1.67 14.56 6.78
C GLY A 3 -2.05 14.80 5.32
N GLU A 4 -1.14 15.31 4.50
CA GLU A 4 -1.33 15.33 3.04
C GLU A 4 -1.09 13.94 2.49
N THR A 5 -1.89 13.54 1.51
CA THR A 5 -1.83 12.19 0.95
C THR A 5 -1.45 12.21 -0.53
N ALA A 6 -0.66 11.21 -0.93
CA ALA A 6 -0.43 10.85 -2.32
C ALA A 6 -0.89 9.40 -2.52
N ARG A 7 -1.63 9.15 -3.61
CA ARG A 7 -2.17 7.83 -3.91
C ARG A 7 -1.61 7.31 -5.23
N LEU A 8 -1.11 6.07 -5.21
CA LEU A 8 -0.76 5.31 -6.39
C LEU A 8 -1.76 4.18 -6.58
N TRP A 9 -2.38 4.16 -7.75
CA TRP A 9 -3.40 3.19 -8.13
C TRP A 9 -2.81 2.17 -9.10
N THR A 10 -3.03 0.88 -8.82
CA THR A 10 -2.76 -0.15 -9.84
C THR A 10 -3.83 -0.12 -10.93
N PRO A 11 -3.58 -0.74 -12.09
CA PRO A 11 -4.66 -1.19 -12.95
C PRO A 11 -5.65 -2.07 -12.17
N MET A 12 -6.87 -2.16 -12.68
CA MET A 12 -7.86 -3.07 -12.12
C MET A 12 -7.39 -4.50 -12.35
N ILE A 13 -7.44 -5.30 -11.29
CA ILE A 13 -7.13 -6.73 -11.31
C ILE A 13 -8.37 -7.49 -10.83
N THR A 14 -8.48 -8.76 -11.21
CA THR A 14 -9.48 -9.67 -10.64
C THR A 14 -8.74 -10.72 -9.84
N PRO A 15 -8.62 -10.55 -8.51
CA PRO A 15 -7.92 -11.51 -7.68
C PRO A 15 -8.60 -12.87 -7.73
N THR A 16 -7.81 -13.88 -8.05
CA THR A 16 -8.22 -15.28 -7.87
C THR A 16 -7.92 -15.72 -6.44
N LYS A 17 -8.53 -16.82 -6.02
CA LYS A 17 -8.33 -17.39 -4.68
C LYS A 17 -6.85 -17.48 -4.29
N GLY A 18 -6.45 -16.72 -3.28
CA GLY A 18 -5.11 -16.78 -2.68
C GLY A 18 -4.05 -15.86 -3.31
N GLN A 19 -4.43 -14.79 -4.01
CA GLN A 19 -3.46 -13.82 -4.49
C GLN A 19 -2.83 -13.00 -3.37
N CYS A 20 -1.52 -12.82 -3.49
CA CYS A 20 -0.68 -12.08 -2.56
C CYS A 20 -0.01 -10.92 -3.27
N LEU A 21 -0.26 -9.71 -2.76
CA LEU A 21 0.53 -8.54 -3.10
C LEU A 21 1.85 -8.61 -2.34
N SER A 22 2.98 -8.40 -3.02
CA SER A 22 4.28 -8.23 -2.40
C SER A 22 4.98 -6.99 -2.94
N PHE A 23 5.66 -6.24 -2.07
CA PHE A 23 6.39 -5.04 -2.46
C PHE A 23 7.54 -4.79 -1.48
N TRP A 24 8.56 -4.09 -1.95
CA TRP A 24 9.60 -3.53 -1.11
C TRP A 24 9.26 -2.09 -0.73
N TYR A 25 9.59 -1.71 0.49
CA TYR A 25 9.40 -0.36 0.99
C TYR A 25 10.60 0.11 1.82
N ASN A 26 10.85 1.41 1.80
CA ASN A 26 11.76 2.09 2.71
C ASN A 26 11.03 3.25 3.37
N MET A 27 11.05 3.27 4.69
CA MET A 27 10.37 4.27 5.52
C MET A 27 11.31 4.63 6.66
N TYR A 28 12.18 5.62 6.45
CA TYR A 28 13.18 6.04 7.43
C TYR A 28 13.15 7.54 7.65
N GLY A 29 13.19 7.96 8.91
CA GLY A 29 13.15 9.35 9.30
C GLY A 29 12.28 9.61 10.53
N MET A 30 12.49 10.74 11.19
CA MET A 30 11.81 11.08 12.45
C MET A 30 10.33 11.44 12.24
N THR A 31 10.00 11.91 11.04
CA THR A 31 8.68 12.45 10.70
C THR A 31 8.04 11.69 9.56
N VAL A 32 8.44 10.44 9.33
CA VAL A 32 7.77 9.57 8.36
C VAL A 32 6.32 9.40 8.79
N GLY A 33 5.39 9.55 7.86
CA GLY A 33 3.97 9.33 8.12
C GLY A 33 3.57 7.87 7.93
N ASN A 34 2.50 7.64 7.18
CA ASN A 34 1.88 6.33 7.05
C ASN A 34 1.88 5.87 5.59
N LEU A 35 2.07 4.57 5.39
CA LEU A 35 1.78 3.88 4.14
C LEU A 35 0.61 2.93 4.37
N THR A 36 -0.54 3.22 3.77
CA THR A 36 -1.74 2.38 3.87
C THR A 36 -2.08 1.77 2.51
N ILE A 37 -2.36 0.47 2.51
CA ILE A 37 -2.81 -0.29 1.36
C ILE A 37 -4.31 -0.47 1.47
N TYR A 38 -5.06 0.03 0.48
CA TYR A 38 -6.49 -0.18 0.36
C TYR A 38 -6.79 -1.03 -0.87
N THR A 39 -8.01 -1.56 -0.90
CA THR A 39 -8.66 -1.99 -2.14
C THR A 39 -9.71 -0.97 -2.54
N ASP A 40 -10.02 -0.86 -3.83
CA ASP A 40 -11.14 -0.06 -4.33
C ASP A 40 -11.88 -0.85 -5.41
N ASP A 41 -13.20 -0.88 -5.28
CA ASP A 41 -14.10 -1.45 -6.28
C ASP A 41 -14.61 -0.33 -7.17
N ASN A 42 -13.76 0.10 -8.11
CA ASN A 42 -14.09 1.17 -9.04
C ASN A 42 -15.10 0.75 -10.13
N SER A 43 -15.85 -0.34 -9.94
CA SER A 43 -16.89 -0.77 -10.89
C SER A 43 -18.03 0.25 -11.02
N THR A 44 -18.22 1.10 -10.01
CA THR A 44 -19.24 2.15 -9.98
C THR A 44 -18.74 3.51 -10.51
N GLY A 45 -17.44 3.64 -10.82
CA GLY A 45 -16.83 4.90 -11.26
C GLY A 45 -16.66 5.95 -10.16
N SER A 46 -16.88 5.57 -8.89
CA SER A 46 -16.62 6.41 -7.72
C SER A 46 -15.43 5.85 -6.95
N GLU A 47 -14.42 6.68 -6.69
CA GLU A 47 -13.29 6.30 -5.81
C GLU A 47 -13.81 6.00 -4.40
N GLN A 48 -13.86 4.73 -4.01
CA GLN A 48 -14.35 4.28 -2.71
C GLN A 48 -13.39 3.25 -2.12
N LEU A 49 -12.43 3.73 -1.34
CA LEU A 49 -11.48 2.87 -0.63
C LEU A 49 -12.23 1.87 0.28
N ASP A 50 -12.28 0.62 -0.17
CA ASP A 50 -12.86 -0.54 0.48
C ASP A 50 -11.93 -1.03 1.59
N GLY A 51 -11.84 -0.27 2.69
CA GLY A 51 -11.11 -0.66 3.90
C GLY A 51 -9.58 -0.78 3.74
N ALA A 52 -8.86 -0.52 4.83
CA ALA A 52 -7.41 -0.71 4.84
C ALA A 52 -7.09 -2.21 4.96
N VAL A 53 -6.32 -2.74 4.02
CA VAL A 53 -5.80 -4.13 4.06
C VAL A 53 -4.53 -4.20 4.89
N CYS A 54 -3.72 -3.14 4.88
CA CYS A 54 -2.49 -3.05 5.64
C CYS A 54 -2.12 -1.59 5.90
N THR A 55 -1.57 -1.30 7.08
CA THR A 55 -0.95 -0.01 7.39
C THR A 55 0.46 -0.23 7.94
N ILE A 56 1.42 0.55 7.46
CA ILE A 56 2.79 0.63 7.97
C ILE A 56 2.99 2.08 8.42
N SER A 57 3.37 2.28 9.68
CA SER A 57 3.41 3.61 10.30
C SER A 57 4.81 3.98 10.79
N GLY A 58 5.20 5.22 10.54
CA GLY A 58 6.39 5.84 11.12
C GLY A 58 7.70 5.21 10.66
N ASN A 59 8.74 5.42 11.45
CA ASN A 59 10.08 4.96 11.16
C ASN A 59 10.19 3.42 11.22
N GLN A 60 10.64 2.81 10.14
CA GLN A 60 10.85 1.38 9.98
C GLN A 60 12.33 1.00 10.04
N GLY A 61 13.24 1.97 10.17
CA GLY A 61 14.69 1.77 10.17
C GLY A 61 15.32 1.96 8.80
N GLN A 62 16.66 2.06 8.78
CA GLN A 62 17.43 2.44 7.61
C GLN A 62 17.73 1.23 6.69
N SER A 63 16.69 0.54 6.25
CA SER A 63 16.82 -0.61 5.34
C SER A 63 15.53 -0.83 4.55
N TRP A 64 15.67 -1.28 3.31
CA TRP A 64 14.53 -1.82 2.57
C TRP A 64 13.94 -3.03 3.27
N LYS A 65 12.61 -3.09 3.34
CA LYS A 65 11.86 -4.21 3.91
C LYS A 65 10.85 -4.70 2.89
N GLN A 66 10.61 -6.00 2.90
CA GLN A 66 9.55 -6.59 2.08
C GLN A 66 8.26 -6.68 2.90
N LYS A 67 7.12 -6.41 2.27
CA LYS A 67 5.79 -6.66 2.81
C LYS A 67 5.03 -7.55 1.84
N CYS A 68 4.23 -8.46 2.39
CA CYS A 68 3.21 -9.17 1.63
C CYS A 68 1.87 -9.07 2.32
N VAL A 69 0.83 -9.01 1.49
CA VAL A 69 -0.53 -8.75 1.90
C VAL A 69 -1.42 -9.71 1.11
N LEU A 70 -2.14 -10.57 1.82
CA LEU A 70 -3.16 -11.40 1.21
C LEU A 70 -4.33 -10.51 0.77
N LEU A 71 -4.69 -10.58 -0.50
CA LEU A 71 -5.79 -9.78 -1.03
C LEU A 71 -7.13 -10.47 -0.78
N PRO A 72 -8.22 -9.70 -0.59
CA PRO A 72 -9.55 -10.28 -0.50
C PRO A 72 -9.97 -10.91 -1.83
N ASP A 73 -10.47 -12.13 -1.78
CA ASP A 73 -11.06 -12.83 -2.92
C ASP A 73 -12.51 -12.37 -3.07
N SER A 74 -12.96 -11.90 -4.25
CA SER A 74 -14.39 -11.95 -4.67
C SER A 74 -14.75 -11.09 -5.88
N LYS A 75 -14.00 -10.01 -6.16
CA LYS A 75 -14.42 -9.00 -7.15
C LYS A 75 -13.23 -8.29 -7.80
N PRO A 76 -13.42 -7.69 -9.00
CA PRO A 76 -12.42 -6.81 -9.59
C PRO A 76 -12.12 -5.64 -8.64
N ILE A 77 -10.84 -5.36 -8.43
CA ILE A 77 -10.37 -4.30 -7.54
C ILE A 77 -9.17 -3.57 -8.14
N ASN A 78 -9.00 -2.32 -7.76
CA ASN A 78 -7.72 -1.64 -7.79
C ASN A 78 -7.05 -1.80 -6.42
N ILE A 79 -5.71 -1.89 -6.39
CA ILE A 79 -4.93 -1.77 -5.17
C ILE A 79 -4.45 -0.32 -5.10
N VAL A 80 -4.62 0.30 -3.93
CA VAL A 80 -4.26 1.71 -3.70
C VAL A 80 -3.19 1.79 -2.63
N PHE A 81 -2.04 2.33 -2.99
CA PHE A 81 -0.99 2.70 -2.05
C PHE A 81 -1.19 4.17 -1.70
N GLU A 82 -1.60 4.45 -0.46
CA GLU A 82 -1.71 5.80 0.07
C GLU A 82 -0.53 6.10 0.98
N ALA A 83 0.29 7.06 0.59
CA ALA A 83 1.31 7.64 1.44
C ALA A 83 0.76 8.92 2.08
N GLU A 84 0.76 8.98 3.41
CA GLU A 84 0.38 10.14 4.22
C GLU A 84 1.64 10.78 4.82
N THR A 85 1.76 12.10 4.74
CA THR A 85 2.88 12.84 5.31
C THR A 85 2.77 12.95 6.84
N GLY A 86 3.89 12.75 7.53
CA GLY A 86 4.00 12.99 8.98
C GLY A 86 4.22 14.47 9.33
N ASP A 87 4.57 14.73 10.58
CA ASP A 87 4.82 16.08 11.12
C ASP A 87 6.22 16.61 10.75
N GLY A 88 6.51 16.80 9.47
CA GLY A 88 7.77 17.40 9.01
C GLY A 88 8.23 16.94 7.63
N TYR A 89 9.51 17.23 7.31
CA TYR A 89 10.15 16.90 6.03
C TYR A 89 11.33 15.93 6.17
N THR A 90 11.59 15.44 7.38
CA THR A 90 12.78 14.62 7.71
C THR A 90 12.52 13.12 7.57
N GLY A 91 11.66 12.73 6.64
CA GLY A 91 11.33 11.33 6.40
C GLY A 91 10.63 11.16 5.06
N ASP A 92 10.95 10.07 4.38
CA ASP A 92 10.44 9.73 3.07
C ASP A 92 9.79 8.34 3.08
N ILE A 93 8.89 8.10 2.12
CA ILE A 93 8.30 6.79 1.84
C ILE A 93 8.67 6.43 0.40
N ALA A 94 9.39 5.33 0.22
CA ALA A 94 9.76 4.79 -1.08
C ALA A 94 9.20 3.37 -1.26
N LEU A 95 8.83 3.03 -2.49
CA LEU A 95 8.29 1.75 -2.91
C LEU A 95 9.12 1.21 -4.08
N ASP A 96 9.30 -0.10 -4.12
CA ASP A 96 9.95 -0.79 -5.25
C ASP A 96 9.41 -2.22 -5.40
N ASP A 97 9.66 -2.85 -6.56
CA ASP A 97 9.42 -4.27 -6.81
C ASP A 97 8.00 -4.75 -6.40
N VAL A 98 6.98 -4.00 -6.85
CA VAL A 98 5.57 -4.34 -6.62
C VAL A 98 5.16 -5.50 -7.53
N ASN A 99 4.74 -6.61 -6.92
CA ASN A 99 4.42 -7.87 -7.58
C ASN A 99 3.12 -8.49 -7.04
N LEU A 100 2.43 -9.25 -7.90
CA LEU A 100 1.29 -10.09 -7.52
C LEU A 100 1.66 -11.56 -7.72
N ASN A 101 1.51 -12.36 -6.67
CA ASN A 101 1.88 -13.76 -6.63
C ASN A 101 0.69 -14.61 -6.14
N PHE A 102 0.74 -15.94 -6.34
CA PHE A 102 -0.29 -16.86 -5.85
C PHE A 102 0.01 -17.44 -4.46
N VAL A 103 1.13 -17.04 -3.85
CA VAL A 103 1.58 -17.47 -2.52
C VAL A 103 2.16 -16.25 -1.84
N CYS A 104 1.88 -16.08 -0.54
CA CYS A 104 2.59 -15.11 0.30
C CYS A 104 3.87 -15.76 0.83
N PRO A 105 5.07 -15.39 0.31
CA PRO A 105 6.31 -16.05 0.67
C PRO A 105 7.11 -15.27 1.74
N CYS A 106 6.63 -14.08 2.13
CA CYS A 106 7.07 -13.41 3.35
C CYS A 106 6.09 -13.74 4.50
#